data_AF-A0A944P4R3-F1
#
_entry.id   AF-A0A944P4R3-F1
#
_cell.length_a   1.000
_cell.length_b   1.000
_cell.length_c   1.000
_cell.angle_alpha   90.00
_cell.angle_beta   90.00
_cell.angle_gamma   90.00
#
_symmetry.space_group_name_H-M   'P 1'
#
loop_
_entity.id
_entity.type
_entity.pdbx_description
1 polymer ?
#
loop_
_entity_poly.entity_id
_entity_poly.type
_entity_poly.pdbx_seq_one_letter_code
_entity_poly.pdbx_strand_id
1 'polypeptide(L)'
;MSGVVVVYELGQPVTGNVSHGEQLSVRRVHSAPAAPGTSVRGPRTMCGKDTFAMETAEWKPSGQPDSSWFAPEYADLVCPECDAAMDDR
;
A
#
# COMPACT_ATOMS: atom_id res chain seq x y z
N MET A 1 -16.06 4.16 -11.45
CA MET A 1 -15.30 3.62 -10.31
C MET A 1 -13.92 4.20 -10.31
N SER A 2 -13.57 4.99 -9.29
CA SER A 2 -12.18 5.38 -9.05
C SER A 2 -11.41 4.12 -8.66
N GLY A 3 -10.25 3.87 -9.28
CA GLY A 3 -9.41 2.73 -8.91
C GLY A 3 -8.85 2.90 -7.50
N VAL A 4 -8.35 1.81 -6.92
CA VAL A 4 -7.56 1.83 -5.69
C VAL A 4 -6.18 1.28 -6.00
N VAL A 5 -5.15 1.88 -5.42
CA VAL A 5 -3.79 1.35 -5.44
C VAL A 5 -3.32 1.10 -4.02
N VAL A 6 -2.52 0.05 -3.85
CA VAL A 6 -1.87 -0.26 -2.60
C VAL A 6 -0.53 0.45 -2.55
N VAL A 7 -0.21 1.05 -1.41
CA VAL A 7 1.06 1.73 -1.17
C VAL A 7 1.71 1.22 0.13
N TYR A 8 3.03 1.11 0.11
CA TYR A 8 3.83 0.63 1.21
C TYR A 8 4.51 1.80 1.93
N GLU A 9 4.23 1.91 3.22
CA GLU A 9 5.00 2.75 4.14
C GLU A 9 6.28 1.99 4.49
N LEU A 10 7.41 2.49 4.02
CA LEU A 10 8.72 1.88 4.28
C LEU A 10 9.25 2.34 5.63
N GLY A 11 9.82 1.43 6.41
CA GLY A 11 10.53 1.73 7.64
C GLY A 11 11.88 2.42 7.39
N GLN A 12 12.45 3.04 8.42
CA GLN A 12 13.83 3.52 8.36
C GLN A 12 14.79 2.33 8.22
N PRO A 13 15.85 2.43 7.41
CA PRO A 13 16.87 1.39 7.34
C PRO A 13 17.49 1.23 8.72
N VAL A 14 17.38 0.03 9.28
CA VAL A 14 17.99 -0.26 10.58
C VAL A 14 19.49 -0.23 10.34
N THR A 15 20.17 0.79 10.86
CA THR A 15 21.61 1.00 10.63
C THR A 15 22.40 -0.08 11.38
N GLY A 16 22.55 -1.25 10.77
CA GLY A 16 23.21 -2.41 11.36
C GLY A 16 23.66 -3.38 10.29
N ASN A 17 24.82 -3.11 9.69
CA ASN A 17 25.64 -4.02 8.88
C ASN A 17 24.86 -5.10 8.09
N VAL A 18 24.35 -4.75 6.91
CA VAL A 18 23.91 -5.76 5.94
C VAL A 18 24.44 -5.44 4.55
N SER A 19 25.23 -6.38 4.05
CA SER A 19 25.79 -6.39 2.70
C SER A 19 24.66 -6.65 1.68
N HIS A 20 24.66 -5.91 0.57
CA HIS A 20 23.86 -6.13 -0.63
C HIS A 20 22.32 -6.07 -0.47
N GLY A 21 21.72 -4.99 -0.98
CA GLY A 21 20.29 -4.96 -1.32
C GLY A 21 19.34 -4.76 -0.13
N GLU A 22 19.54 -3.69 0.64
CA GLU A 22 18.69 -3.31 1.76
C GLU A 22 17.27 -2.99 1.26
N GLN A 23 16.42 -4.01 1.21
CA GLN A 23 14.99 -3.89 0.96
C GLN A 23 14.40 -3.23 2.20
N LEU A 24 14.09 -1.93 2.11
CA LEU A 24 13.44 -1.19 3.19
C LEU A 24 12.22 -2.01 3.66
N SER A 25 12.19 -2.40 4.92
CA SER A 25 11.13 -3.26 5.42
C SER A 25 9.80 -2.52 5.38
N VAL A 26 8.78 -3.14 4.79
CA VAL A 26 7.42 -2.61 4.78
C VAL A 26 6.96 -2.51 6.23
N ARG A 27 6.69 -1.29 6.69
CA ARG A 27 6.20 -1.00 8.04
C ARG A 27 4.69 -1.09 8.12
N ARG A 28 4.01 -0.63 7.08
CA ARG A 28 2.55 -0.57 7.02
C ARG A 28 2.10 -0.58 5.57
N VAL A 29 0.95 -1.18 5.31
CA VAL A 29 0.30 -1.15 4.00
C VAL A 29 -0.91 -0.23 4.08
N HIS A 30 -1.07 0.63 3.08
CA HIS A 30 -2.19 1.55 2.97
C HIS A 30 -2.87 1.43 1.61
N SER A 31 -4.16 1.75 1.57
CA SER A 31 -4.91 1.94 0.34
C SER A 31 -4.92 3.42 0.00
N ALA A 32 -4.74 3.75 -1.28
CA ALA A 32 -4.86 5.10 -1.80
C ALA A 32 -5.80 5.13 -3.01
N PRO A 33 -6.62 6.18 -3.17
CA PRO A 33 -7.40 6.35 -4.37
C PRO A 33 -6.46 6.51 -5.57
N ALA A 34 -6.74 5.78 -6.65
CA ALA A 34 -6.08 5.97 -7.92
C ALA A 34 -6.71 7.17 -8.63
N ALA A 35 -5.89 7.97 -9.32
CA ALA A 35 -6.43 9.01 -10.18
C ALA A 35 -7.30 8.39 -11.30
N PRO A 36 -8.43 9.01 -11.68
CA PRO A 36 -9.33 8.46 -12.70
C PRO A 36 -8.60 8.15 -14.00
N GLY A 37 -8.77 6.92 -14.52
CA GLY A 37 -8.15 6.50 -15.78
C GLY A 37 -6.65 6.14 -15.68
N THR A 38 -6.07 6.09 -14.47
CA THR A 38 -4.67 5.71 -14.28
C THR A 38 -4.47 4.84 -13.03
N SER A 39 -3.34 4.15 -12.96
CA SER A 39 -2.86 3.44 -11.77
C SER A 39 -1.92 4.30 -10.92
N VAL A 40 -1.93 5.62 -11.13
CA VAL A 40 -1.14 6.57 -10.33
C VAL A 40 -1.83 6.79 -8.99
N ARG A 41 -1.05 6.64 -7.91
CA ARG A 41 -1.49 6.91 -6.54
C ARG A 41 -1.91 8.36 -6.37
N GLY A 42 -3.03 8.58 -5.69
CA GLY A 42 -3.45 9.89 -5.23
C GLY A 42 -2.48 10.47 -4.19
N PRO A 43 -2.60 11.77 -3.88
CA PRO A 43 -1.67 12.47 -2.98
C PRO A 43 -1.77 12.00 -1.52
N ARG A 44 -2.89 11.37 -1.14
CA ARG A 44 -3.14 10.87 0.21
C ARG A 44 -3.74 9.48 0.17
N THR A 45 -3.43 8.66 1.18
CA THR A 45 -4.09 7.38 1.44
C THR A 45 -5.53 7.59 1.94
N MET A 46 -6.31 6.51 2.01
CA MET A 46 -7.67 6.53 2.57
C MET A 46 -7.66 6.92 4.06
N CYS A 47 -6.62 6.52 4.81
CA CYS A 47 -6.40 6.97 6.20
C CYS A 47 -5.83 8.39 6.33
N GLY A 48 -5.63 9.11 5.21
CA GLY A 48 -5.20 10.51 5.22
C GLY A 48 -3.68 10.74 5.34
N LYS A 49 -2.85 9.69 5.27
CA LYS A 49 -1.38 9.83 5.20
C LYS A 49 -0.93 10.29 3.81
N ASP A 50 0.19 11.01 3.77
CA ASP A 50 0.81 11.44 2.52
C ASP A 50 1.49 10.27 1.81
N THR A 51 1.26 10.13 0.50
CA THR A 51 1.80 9.03 -0.31
C THR A 51 3.13 9.36 -0.98
N PHE A 52 3.68 10.56 -0.78
CA PHE A 52 4.90 11.02 -1.45
C PHE A 52 6.13 10.23 -0.98
N ALA A 53 6.18 9.91 0.32
CA ALA A 53 7.22 9.08 0.93
C ALA A 53 6.90 7.57 0.92
N MET A 54 5.84 7.16 0.22
CA MET A 54 5.41 5.75 0.14
C MET A 54 5.74 5.16 -1.22
N GLU A 55 6.02 3.87 -1.24
CA GLU A 55 6.25 3.11 -2.47
C GLU A 55 4.92 2.59 -3.00
N THR A 56 4.69 2.65 -4.31
CA THR A 56 3.50 2.02 -4.91
C THR A 56 3.75 0.53 -4.98
N ALA A 57 2.81 -0.27 -4.47
CA ALA A 57 2.87 -1.71 -4.65
C ALA A 57 2.78 -2.05 -6.14
N GLU A 58 3.72 -2.84 -6.64
CA GLU A 58 3.61 -3.46 -7.97
C GLU A 58 2.52 -4.55 -7.99
N TRP A 59 2.11 -5.02 -6.79
CA TRP A 59 0.98 -5.91 -6.60
C TRP A 59 -0.31 -5.25 -7.10
N LYS A 60 -0.90 -5.86 -8.12
CA LYS A 60 -2.26 -5.57 -8.55
C LYS A 60 -3.14 -6.70 -8.08
N PRO A 61 -4.15 -6.43 -7.22
CA PRO A 61 -5.16 -7.43 -6.96
C PRO A 61 -5.80 -7.84 -8.29
N SER A 62 -6.04 -9.13 -8.43
CA SER A 62 -6.43 -9.82 -9.67
C SER A 62 -7.79 -9.39 -10.25
N GLY A 63 -8.37 -8.28 -9.77
CA GLY A 63 -9.69 -7.79 -10.16
C GLY A 63 -10.84 -8.70 -9.73
N GLN A 64 -10.56 -9.78 -8.99
CA GLN A 64 -11.58 -10.66 -8.44
C GLN A 64 -12.10 -10.07 -7.13
N PRO A 65 -13.43 -10.02 -6.94
CA PRO A 65 -14.04 -9.46 -5.73
C PRO A 65 -13.61 -10.17 -4.44
N ASP A 66 -13.22 -11.45 -4.52
CA ASP A 66 -12.78 -12.26 -3.37
C ASP A 66 -11.26 -12.37 -3.21
N SER A 67 -10.48 -11.75 -4.12
CA SER A 67 -9.02 -11.73 -3.96
C SER A 67 -8.61 -10.57 -3.08
N SER A 68 -7.82 -10.88 -2.04
CA SER A 68 -7.26 -9.88 -1.14
C SER A 68 -6.62 -8.74 -1.92
N TRP A 69 -7.06 -7.51 -1.64
CA TRP A 69 -6.48 -6.29 -2.22
C TRP A 69 -5.01 -6.15 -1.85
N PHE A 70 -4.62 -6.73 -0.71
CA PHE A 70 -3.27 -6.72 -0.17
C PHE A 70 -2.56 -8.04 -0.46
N ALA A 71 -1.25 -7.97 -0.70
CA ALA A 71 -0.45 -9.17 -0.83
C ALA A 71 -0.46 -9.94 0.50
N PRO A 72 -0.65 -11.28 0.47
CA PRO A 72 -0.85 -12.07 1.67
C PRO A 72 0.32 -11.97 2.67
N GLU A 73 1.55 -11.73 2.19
CA GLU A 73 2.73 -11.50 3.01
C GLU A 73 2.66 -10.23 3.88
N TYR A 74 1.76 -9.30 3.56
CA TYR A 74 1.59 -8.04 4.28
C TYR A 74 0.19 -7.85 4.88
N ALA A 75 -0.65 -8.89 4.90
CA ALA A 75 -2.00 -8.83 5.45
C ALA A 75 -2.02 -8.34 6.91
N ASP A 76 -1.05 -8.76 7.72
CA ASP A 76 -0.90 -8.34 9.12
C ASP A 76 -0.40 -6.89 9.29
N LEU A 77 0.11 -6.28 8.22
CA LEU A 77 0.65 -4.92 8.21
C LEU A 77 -0.33 -3.88 7.63
N VAL A 78 -1.51 -4.32 7.22
CA VAL A 78 -2.55 -3.44 6.67
C VAL A 78 -3.00 -2.44 7.73
N CYS A 79 -3.10 -1.18 7.34
CA CYS A 79 -3.70 -0.15 8.18
C CYS A 79 -5.20 -0.42 8.33
N PRO A 80 -5.73 -0.59 9.55
CA PRO A 80 -7.13 -0.94 9.77
C PRO A 80 -8.10 0.13 9.26
N GLU A 81 -7.70 1.40 9.24
CA GLU A 81 -8.50 2.47 8.64
C GLU A 81 -8.58 2.34 7.11
N CYS A 82 -7.48 1.92 6.47
CA CYS A 82 -7.44 1.65 5.05
C CYS A 82 -8.20 0.37 4.68
N ASP A 83 -8.22 -0.62 5.57
CA ASP A 83 -8.94 -1.89 5.43
C ASP A 83 -10.46 -1.67 5.52
N ALA A 84 -10.92 -0.98 6.58
CA ALA A 84 -12.32 -0.61 6.74
C ALA A 84 -12.84 0.23 5.57
N ALA A 85 -12.02 1.15 5.05
CA ALA A 85 -12.37 1.96 3.89
C ALA A 85 -12.49 1.15 2.58
N MET A 86 -11.93 -0.06 2.52
CA MET A 86 -12.11 -0.99 1.40
C MET A 86 -13.38 -1.83 1.56
N ASP A 87 -13.77 -2.16 2.79
CA ASP A 87 -15.03 -2.86 3.11
C ASP A 87 -16.28 -2.00 2.87
N ASP A 88 -16.19 -0.68 3.07
CA ASP A 88 -17.30 0.26 2.90
C ASP A 88 -17.63 0.59 1.41
N ARG A 89 -17.06 -0.12 0.44
CA ARG A 89 -16.99 0.31 -0.97
C ARG A 89 -17.83 -0.49 -1.97
#